data_AF-A0AAD8UC88-F1
#
_entry.id   AF-A0AAD8UC88-F1
#
_cell.length_a   1.000
_cell.length_b   1.000
_cell.length_c   1.000
_cell.angle_alpha   90.00
_cell.angle_beta   90.00
_cell.angle_gamma   90.00
#
_symmetry.space_group_name_H-M   'P 1'
#
loop_
_entity.id
_entity.type
_entity.pdbx_description
1 polymer ?
#
loop_
_entity_poly.entity_id
_entity_poly.type
_entity_poly.pdbx_seq_one_letter_code
_entity_poly.pdbx_strand_id
1 'polypeptide(L)'
;MWGSKLSAVLSALSLTQSAPATELEQVVTENGVKQVAIIGAGAGGSSAAYYLQKFAEAEGLAVNITVFEKTDRVGGRTLTVDAYGNPLEPVELGASIFIEANHIIYNASINFGLPLKEPESGSDGFLGIWDGEEFVFSQDDSSWNWWNLAKLFWKYGTAPYKAQKLVQSTVATFLQLYEKPHFPFRSLTQRVFELDLLKATSVTGEQFLANNDISELFSHDIIQAATRVNYASNLKYIHGLETMVSLAPEGARQVIGGNWQVFQTMLQRSNATLHRHTSVTSIAVKSGPSSSKYLLSTKAAHAEAETEADQYPIAFDNVVIATPWQYGDISVSEDLFQHKIDEVPYTKLHVTLFASPFHLSPEYFGLEPGSKAPDSVLTTLGPDDEAKAGSEGAGKAGFYSVSTLRTVTNPDTLKDEFLYKIFSPKKVTAEFLSKLLGVEVPASIVAGEKSGEAGQRTVEPISWYHPHVFNSYPIEYPRVTFQDPILRDGLYYLSGIESFISCMETSALMGMNIAKLIADDFSEAKETLEKIEVDGAQEVLGQIEKEAPVAEEL
;
A
#
# COMPACT_ATOMS: atom_id res chain seq x y z
N MET A 1 -34.21 32.40 23.82
CA MET A 1 -34.51 33.79 23.41
C MET A 1 -33.18 34.49 23.21
N TRP A 2 -32.76 34.64 21.96
CA TRP A 2 -32.70 35.93 21.24
C TRP A 2 -31.49 36.76 21.70
N GLY A 3 -30.58 37.25 20.87
CA GLY A 3 -30.52 37.51 19.43
C GLY A 3 -29.44 38.59 19.30
N SER A 4 -28.39 38.41 18.49
CA SER A 4 -28.33 38.69 17.04
C SER A 4 -27.66 40.03 16.71
N LYS A 5 -26.56 39.94 15.94
CA LYS A 5 -26.16 40.77 14.78
C LYS A 5 -25.79 42.25 15.00
N LEU A 6 -24.66 42.68 14.41
CA LEU A 6 -24.68 43.53 13.20
C LEU A 6 -23.27 43.71 12.54
N SER A 7 -23.25 43.45 11.23
CA SER A 7 -22.36 43.95 10.15
C SER A 7 -22.47 45.50 10.01
N ALA A 8 -21.73 46.31 9.24
CA ALA A 8 -20.79 46.18 8.13
C ALA A 8 -20.25 47.61 7.76
N VAL A 9 -19.00 47.69 7.28
CA VAL A 9 -18.49 48.36 6.04
C VAL A 9 -18.85 49.85 5.74
N LEU A 10 -17.84 50.73 5.54
CA LEU A 10 -17.41 51.33 4.23
C LEU A 10 -16.41 52.53 4.38
N SER A 11 -15.26 52.36 3.73
CA SER A 11 -14.50 53.25 2.82
C SER A 11 -14.55 54.78 2.91
N ALA A 12 -13.38 55.45 2.83
CA ALA A 12 -12.93 56.23 1.66
C ALA A 12 -11.58 56.95 1.84
N LEU A 13 -10.86 57.06 0.72
CA LEU A 13 -9.49 57.56 0.46
C LEU A 13 -9.24 59.08 0.63
N SER A 14 -7.99 59.46 0.95
CA SER A 14 -7.23 60.48 0.20
C SER A 14 -5.73 60.57 0.56
N LEU A 15 -4.91 60.08 -0.38
CA LEU A 15 -3.65 60.61 -0.96
C LEU A 15 -2.75 61.59 -0.16
N THR A 16 -1.45 61.27 -0.03
CA THR A 16 -0.34 61.90 -0.81
C THR A 16 1.08 61.36 -0.47
N GLN A 17 1.80 60.97 -1.54
CA GLN A 17 3.24 61.09 -1.85
C GLN A 17 4.38 60.48 -1.00
N SER A 18 4.90 59.36 -1.53
CA SER A 18 6.29 58.99 -1.87
C SER A 18 7.51 59.61 -1.16
N ALA A 19 8.31 58.74 -0.55
CA ALA A 19 9.78 58.78 -0.52
C ALA A 19 10.31 57.34 -0.71
N PRO A 20 11.46 57.11 -1.37
CA PRO A 20 11.93 55.77 -1.69
C PRO A 20 12.48 55.09 -0.44
N ALA A 21 11.82 54.02 0.02
CA ALA A 21 12.39 53.14 1.01
C ALA A 21 13.49 52.33 0.34
N THR A 22 14.72 52.67 0.72
CA THR A 22 15.92 51.85 0.56
C THR A 22 15.59 50.42 0.99
N GLU A 23 16.07 49.44 0.23
CA GLU A 23 16.06 48.01 0.56
C GLU A 23 16.59 47.81 1.99
N LEU A 24 15.67 47.76 2.95
CA LEU A 24 15.92 47.09 4.21
C LEU A 24 15.69 45.62 3.91
N GLU A 25 16.81 44.91 3.82
CA GLU A 25 16.90 43.46 3.97
C GLU A 25 15.79 42.99 4.91
N GLN A 26 14.78 42.35 4.33
CA GLN A 26 13.98 41.42 5.08
C GLN A 26 14.93 40.29 5.48
N VAL A 27 15.53 40.43 6.65
CA VAL A 27 15.86 39.28 7.49
C VAL A 27 14.53 38.61 7.76
N VAL A 28 14.10 37.79 6.80
CA VAL A 28 13.10 36.76 7.02
C VAL A 28 13.73 35.92 8.09
N THR A 29 13.31 36.11 9.34
CA THR A 29 13.35 35.04 10.31
C THR A 29 12.59 33.90 9.67
N GLU A 30 13.29 32.98 8.99
CA GLU A 30 12.76 31.67 8.69
C GLU A 30 12.33 31.14 10.05
N ASN A 31 11.01 31.12 10.31
CA ASN A 31 10.49 30.34 11.41
C ASN A 31 11.11 28.95 11.21
N GLY A 32 11.99 28.50 12.11
CA GLY A 32 12.80 27.28 11.96
C GLY A 32 12.01 25.97 11.82
N VAL A 33 10.72 26.07 11.54
CA VAL A 33 9.79 25.02 11.17
C VAL A 33 10.04 24.60 9.72
N LYS A 34 10.40 23.32 9.53
CA LYS A 34 10.56 22.71 8.22
C LYS A 34 9.21 22.25 7.68
N GLN A 35 8.89 22.65 6.45
CA GLN A 35 7.62 22.36 5.79
C GLN A 35 7.74 21.10 4.94
N VAL A 36 6.96 20.06 5.22
CA VAL A 36 7.01 18.79 4.47
C VAL A 36 5.65 18.47 3.87
N ALA A 37 5.62 18.24 2.56
CA ALA A 37 4.44 17.74 1.86
C ALA A 37 4.53 16.24 1.62
N ILE A 38 3.43 15.52 1.78
CA ILE A 38 3.30 14.10 1.46
C ILE A 38 2.10 13.93 0.52
N ILE A 39 2.32 13.31 -0.63
CA ILE A 39 1.31 13.12 -1.67
C ILE A 39 0.82 11.67 -1.63
N GLY A 40 -0.36 11.45 -1.05
CA GLY A 40 -1.00 10.15 -0.85
C GLY A 40 -1.09 9.77 0.63
N ALA A 41 -2.29 9.45 1.10
CA ALA A 41 -2.56 8.99 2.47
C ALA A 41 -2.68 7.46 2.56
N GLY A 42 -1.92 6.73 1.74
CA GLY A 42 -1.81 5.27 1.82
C GLY A 42 -0.92 4.81 2.98
N ALA A 43 -0.57 3.52 2.98
CA ALA A 43 0.32 2.92 3.99
C ALA A 43 1.66 3.66 4.11
N GLY A 44 2.31 3.95 2.97
CA GLY A 44 3.57 4.66 2.94
C GLY A 44 3.49 6.10 3.41
N GLY A 45 2.57 6.90 2.86
CA GLY A 45 2.46 8.32 3.21
C GLY A 45 2.02 8.55 4.66
N SER A 46 1.11 7.73 5.17
CA SER A 46 0.69 7.80 6.58
C SER A 46 1.82 7.39 7.54
N SER A 47 2.59 6.36 7.17
CA SER A 47 3.79 5.96 7.92
C SER A 47 4.85 7.05 7.90
N ALA A 48 5.11 7.67 6.74
CA ALA A 48 6.06 8.77 6.60
C ALA A 48 5.70 9.95 7.50
N ALA A 49 4.43 10.37 7.53
CA ALA A 49 3.97 11.43 8.42
C ALA A 49 4.18 11.08 9.89
N TYR A 50 3.77 9.88 10.29
CA TYR A 50 3.86 9.40 11.68
C TYR A 50 5.28 9.28 12.20
N TYR A 51 6.17 8.66 11.43
CA TYR A 51 7.56 8.51 11.85
C TYR A 51 8.34 9.80 11.73
N LEU A 52 8.04 10.68 10.76
CA LEU A 52 8.71 11.97 10.65
C LEU A 52 8.42 12.83 11.90
N GLN A 53 7.17 12.89 12.34
CA GLN A 53 6.81 13.57 13.58
C GLN A 53 7.61 13.03 14.77
N LYS A 54 7.70 11.69 14.91
CA LYS A 54 8.45 11.05 15.99
C LYS A 54 9.95 11.33 15.95
N PHE A 55 10.59 11.21 14.79
CA PHE A 55 12.03 11.46 14.66
C PHE A 55 12.34 12.94 14.88
N ALA A 56 11.51 13.84 14.36
CA ALA A 56 11.64 15.27 14.60
C ALA A 56 11.53 15.62 16.09
N GLU A 57 10.58 15.03 16.81
CA GLU A 57 10.46 15.21 18.27
C GLU A 57 11.71 14.71 19.02
N ALA A 58 12.24 13.54 18.63
CA ALA A 58 13.44 12.98 19.25
C ALA A 58 14.70 13.84 19.02
N GLU A 59 14.75 14.56 17.90
CA GLU A 59 15.88 15.40 17.50
C GLU A 59 15.66 16.89 17.81
N GLY A 60 14.52 17.26 18.41
CA GLY A 60 14.17 18.65 18.71
C GLY A 60 14.05 19.52 17.45
N LEU A 61 13.51 18.95 16.38
CA LEU A 61 13.23 19.61 15.11
C LEU A 61 11.77 20.06 15.07
N ALA A 62 11.53 21.29 14.64
CA ALA A 62 10.19 21.77 14.37
C ALA A 62 9.80 21.39 12.93
N VAL A 63 8.79 20.55 12.77
CA VAL A 63 8.27 20.15 11.45
C VAL A 63 6.78 20.47 11.35
N ASN A 64 6.34 20.85 10.15
CA ASN A 64 4.93 20.98 9.82
C ASN A 64 4.63 20.11 8.59
N ILE A 65 3.78 19.10 8.79
CA ILE A 65 3.53 18.06 7.81
C ILE A 65 2.14 18.30 7.19
N THR A 66 2.10 18.39 5.86
CA THR A 66 0.85 18.46 5.09
C THR A 66 0.71 17.22 4.23
N VAL A 67 -0.41 16.52 4.33
CA VAL A 67 -0.72 15.31 3.56
C VAL A 67 -1.86 15.60 2.59
N PHE A 68 -1.65 15.33 1.30
CA PHE A 68 -2.65 15.49 0.26
C PHE A 68 -3.18 14.12 -0.17
N GLU A 69 -4.49 13.93 -0.10
CA GLU A 69 -5.17 12.71 -0.50
C GLU A 69 -6.24 13.03 -1.54
N LYS A 70 -6.13 12.39 -2.71
CA LYS A 70 -7.06 12.64 -3.82
C LYS A 70 -8.46 12.12 -3.53
N THR A 71 -8.58 11.07 -2.71
CA THR A 71 -9.88 10.50 -2.34
C THR A 71 -10.42 11.10 -1.04
N ASP A 72 -11.60 10.64 -0.64
CA ASP A 72 -12.25 10.97 0.64
C ASP A 72 -11.74 10.11 1.80
N ARG A 73 -10.87 9.13 1.53
CA ARG A 73 -10.48 8.06 2.45
C ARG A 73 -8.97 7.93 2.62
N VAL A 74 -8.57 7.45 3.79
CA VAL A 74 -7.18 7.11 4.12
C VAL A 74 -6.96 5.61 3.90
N GLY A 75 -5.73 5.21 3.58
CA GLY A 75 -5.31 3.80 3.49
C GLY A 75 -4.99 3.34 2.07
N GLY A 76 -5.33 4.10 1.04
CA GLY A 76 -4.96 3.79 -0.35
C GLY A 76 -5.57 2.45 -0.81
N ARG A 77 -4.75 1.41 -0.95
CA ARG A 77 -5.19 0.06 -1.36
C ARG A 77 -5.74 -0.81 -0.22
N THR A 78 -5.69 -0.36 1.03
CA THR A 78 -6.56 -0.92 2.08
C THR A 78 -7.93 -0.30 1.93
N LEU A 79 -8.90 -1.10 1.53
CA LEU A 79 -10.27 -0.65 1.30
C LEU A 79 -11.21 -1.65 1.93
N THR A 80 -12.03 -1.17 2.85
CA THR A 80 -13.11 -1.92 3.47
C THR A 80 -14.44 -1.43 2.92
N VAL A 81 -15.34 -2.36 2.64
CA VAL A 81 -16.71 -2.06 2.20
C VAL A 81 -17.69 -2.78 3.09
N ASP A 82 -18.86 -2.20 3.25
CA ASP A 82 -19.92 -2.74 4.10
C ASP A 82 -20.84 -3.62 3.25
N ALA A 83 -20.94 -4.91 3.58
CA ALA A 83 -21.88 -5.82 2.91
C ALA A 83 -23.31 -5.28 3.11
N TYR A 84 -24.08 -5.19 2.03
CA TYR A 84 -25.40 -4.53 2.00
C TYR A 84 -25.42 -3.07 2.48
N GLY A 85 -24.26 -2.39 2.57
CA GLY A 85 -24.17 -1.07 3.17
C GLY A 85 -24.43 -1.05 4.68
N ASN A 86 -24.31 -2.19 5.37
CA ASN A 86 -24.44 -2.30 6.81
C ASN A 86 -23.06 -2.14 7.49
N PRO A 87 -22.81 -1.07 8.26
CA PRO A 87 -21.52 -0.83 8.92
C PRO A 87 -21.11 -1.89 9.96
N LEU A 88 -22.04 -2.77 10.35
CA LEU A 88 -21.74 -3.92 11.21
C LEU A 88 -21.19 -5.13 10.43
N GLU A 89 -21.22 -5.06 9.10
CA GLU A 89 -20.76 -6.11 8.20
C GLU A 89 -19.58 -5.65 7.32
N PRO A 90 -18.49 -5.12 7.90
CA PRO A 90 -17.33 -4.67 7.13
C PRO A 90 -16.57 -5.85 6.53
N VAL A 91 -16.11 -5.67 5.28
CA VAL A 91 -15.38 -6.67 4.51
C VAL A 91 -14.15 -6.03 3.88
N GLU A 92 -12.97 -6.62 4.11
CA GLU A 92 -11.75 -6.20 3.44
C GLU A 92 -11.79 -6.56 1.96
N LEU A 93 -11.85 -5.53 1.10
CA LEU A 93 -11.83 -5.66 -0.34
C LEU A 93 -10.39 -5.73 -0.85
N GLY A 94 -9.51 -4.88 -0.32
CA GLY A 94 -8.11 -4.76 -0.72
C GLY A 94 -7.15 -5.63 0.10
N ALA A 95 -6.02 -5.06 0.51
CA ALA A 95 -5.01 -5.73 1.32
C ALA A 95 -5.60 -6.18 2.68
N SER A 96 -5.85 -7.49 2.78
CA SER A 96 -6.73 -8.04 3.79
C SER A 96 -5.99 -8.52 5.05
N ILE A 97 -4.70 -8.87 4.97
CA ILE A 97 -4.00 -9.52 6.09
C ILE A 97 -2.61 -8.93 6.34
N PHE A 98 -2.11 -9.10 7.57
CA PHE A 98 -0.71 -8.90 7.97
C PHE A 98 -0.34 -9.92 9.06
N ILE A 99 0.95 -10.12 9.32
CA ILE A 99 1.49 -11.06 10.32
C ILE A 99 2.33 -10.35 11.38
N GLU A 100 2.69 -11.06 12.45
CA GLU A 100 3.55 -10.52 13.52
C GLU A 100 4.93 -10.08 13.03
N ALA A 101 5.49 -10.74 12.01
CA ALA A 101 6.74 -10.32 11.37
C ALA A 101 6.61 -8.97 10.64
N ASN A 102 5.40 -8.45 10.41
CA ASN A 102 5.19 -7.08 9.91
C ASN A 102 5.28 -6.09 11.08
N HIS A 103 6.51 -5.79 11.49
CA HIS A 103 6.80 -5.03 12.71
C HIS A 103 6.11 -3.66 12.76
N ILE A 104 5.96 -2.95 11.64
CA ILE A 104 5.36 -1.60 11.66
C ILE A 104 3.86 -1.71 11.90
N ILE A 105 3.15 -2.47 11.06
CA ILE A 105 1.69 -2.52 11.12
C ILE A 105 1.20 -3.30 12.33
N TYR A 106 1.84 -4.43 12.64
CA TYR A 106 1.45 -5.24 13.79
C TYR A 106 1.62 -4.46 15.10
N ASN A 107 2.81 -3.88 15.32
CA ASN A 107 3.06 -3.10 16.53
C ASN A 107 2.20 -1.84 16.56
N ALA A 108 1.94 -1.19 15.43
CA ALA A 108 1.03 -0.05 15.35
C ALA A 108 -0.38 -0.45 15.83
N SER A 109 -0.93 -1.56 15.33
CA SER A 109 -2.24 -2.06 15.76
C SER A 109 -2.32 -2.27 17.27
N ILE A 110 -1.31 -2.92 17.86
CA ILE A 110 -1.23 -3.13 19.32
C ILE A 110 -1.13 -1.80 20.07
N ASN A 111 -0.18 -0.93 19.68
CA ASN A 111 0.08 0.37 20.33
C ASN A 111 -1.07 1.37 20.18
N PHE A 112 -1.90 1.18 19.17
CA PHE A 112 -3.08 1.99 18.91
C PHE A 112 -4.34 1.46 19.60
N GLY A 113 -4.27 0.26 20.17
CA GLY A 113 -5.43 -0.41 20.78
C GLY A 113 -6.46 -0.86 19.74
N LEU A 114 -6.03 -1.13 18.50
CA LEU A 114 -6.90 -1.62 17.44
C LEU A 114 -7.12 -3.13 17.63
N PRO A 115 -8.37 -3.58 17.83
CA PRO A 115 -8.65 -5.00 18.06
C PRO A 115 -8.37 -5.83 16.80
N LEU A 116 -7.73 -6.98 16.99
CA LEU A 116 -7.35 -7.90 15.93
C LEU A 116 -8.29 -9.10 15.89
N LYS A 117 -8.55 -9.60 14.68
CA LYS A 117 -9.21 -10.89 14.43
C LYS A 117 -8.38 -11.76 13.49
N GLU A 118 -8.69 -13.04 13.47
CA GLU A 118 -8.23 -13.93 12.40
C GLU A 118 -8.94 -13.58 11.08
N PRO A 119 -8.29 -13.80 9.92
CA PRO A 119 -8.93 -13.60 8.63
C PRO A 119 -10.19 -14.45 8.49
N GLU A 120 -11.12 -13.97 7.68
CA GLU A 120 -12.36 -14.68 7.40
C GLU A 120 -12.06 -15.94 6.59
N SER A 121 -12.55 -17.08 7.09
CA SER A 121 -12.51 -18.38 6.44
C SER A 121 -13.89 -19.03 6.56
N GLY A 122 -14.38 -19.63 5.48
CA GLY A 122 -15.66 -20.36 5.45
C GLY A 122 -15.80 -21.38 6.58
N SER A 123 -17.04 -21.72 6.92
CA SER A 123 -17.37 -22.51 8.11
C SER A 123 -16.95 -23.97 8.05
N ASP A 124 -16.73 -24.52 6.86
CA ASP A 124 -16.58 -25.96 6.67
C ASP A 124 -15.12 -26.39 6.46
N GLY A 125 -14.18 -25.43 6.47
CA GLY A 125 -12.73 -25.65 6.53
C GLY A 125 -12.16 -26.47 5.37
N PHE A 126 -12.82 -26.44 4.20
CA PHE A 126 -12.39 -27.21 3.03
C PHE A 126 -11.70 -26.31 1.99
N LEU A 127 -10.39 -26.50 1.83
CA LEU A 127 -9.53 -25.84 0.87
C LEU A 127 -9.18 -26.78 -0.29
N GLY A 128 -9.33 -26.32 -1.52
CA GLY A 128 -8.88 -27.00 -2.73
C GLY A 128 -7.94 -26.14 -3.56
N ILE A 129 -6.93 -26.76 -4.18
CA ILE A 129 -6.13 -26.14 -5.23
C ILE A 129 -6.50 -26.80 -6.55
N TRP A 130 -7.03 -25.99 -7.47
CA TRP A 130 -7.60 -26.42 -8.74
C TRP A 130 -6.75 -25.95 -9.90
N ASP A 131 -6.47 -26.81 -10.88
CA ASP A 131 -5.64 -26.48 -12.04
C ASP A 131 -6.45 -26.03 -13.28
N GLY A 132 -7.78 -26.00 -13.17
CA GLY A 132 -8.69 -25.74 -14.29
C GLY A 132 -9.45 -26.99 -14.75
N GLU A 133 -9.05 -28.17 -14.29
CA GLU A 133 -9.68 -29.45 -14.63
C GLU A 133 -9.91 -30.30 -13.37
N GLU A 134 -8.92 -30.45 -12.50
CA GLU A 134 -8.99 -31.25 -11.28
C GLU A 134 -8.34 -30.59 -10.06
N PHE A 135 -8.63 -31.12 -8.86
CA PHE A 135 -7.97 -30.68 -7.64
C PHE A 135 -6.63 -31.38 -7.48
N VAL A 136 -5.54 -30.66 -7.67
CA VAL A 136 -4.18 -31.17 -7.45
C VAL A 136 -3.85 -31.33 -5.97
N PHE A 137 -4.50 -30.55 -5.10
CA PHE A 137 -4.36 -30.67 -3.65
C PHE A 137 -5.66 -30.28 -2.96
N SER A 138 -5.94 -30.92 -1.83
CA SER A 138 -7.05 -30.53 -0.98
C SER A 138 -6.78 -30.81 0.49
N GLN A 139 -7.29 -29.93 1.33
CA GLN A 139 -7.21 -29.99 2.78
C GLN A 139 -8.61 -29.79 3.35
N ASP A 140 -9.04 -30.71 4.20
CA ASP A 140 -10.28 -30.59 4.97
C ASP A 140 -9.91 -30.52 6.45
N ASP A 141 -10.27 -29.44 7.13
CA ASP A 141 -9.96 -29.21 8.54
C ASP A 141 -10.77 -30.10 9.49
N SER A 142 -11.81 -30.79 8.99
CA SER A 142 -12.44 -31.90 9.72
C SER A 142 -11.52 -33.14 9.80
N SER A 143 -10.49 -33.22 8.95
CA SER A 143 -9.43 -34.23 9.05
C SER A 143 -8.39 -33.84 10.10
N TRP A 144 -7.84 -34.82 10.82
CA TRP A 144 -6.81 -34.51 11.81
C TRP A 144 -5.58 -33.84 11.15
N ASN A 145 -5.04 -32.76 11.74
CA ASN A 145 -3.92 -31.99 11.18
C ASN A 145 -2.72 -32.84 10.76
N TRP A 146 -2.43 -33.94 11.48
CA TRP A 146 -1.33 -34.84 11.13
C TRP A 146 -1.62 -35.68 9.87
N TRP A 147 -2.88 -35.95 9.52
CA TRP A 147 -3.25 -36.58 8.25
C TRP A 147 -3.04 -35.63 7.08
N ASN A 148 -3.40 -34.35 7.23
CA ASN A 148 -3.12 -33.33 6.22
C ASN A 148 -1.60 -33.17 6.02
N LEU A 149 -0.83 -33.17 7.12
CA LEU A 149 0.63 -33.17 7.09
C LEU A 149 1.19 -34.44 6.42
N ALA A 150 0.66 -35.62 6.75
CA ALA A 150 1.08 -36.89 6.15
C ALA A 150 0.79 -36.92 4.64
N LYS A 151 -0.37 -36.44 4.18
CA LYS A 151 -0.69 -36.30 2.74
C LYS A 151 0.33 -35.40 2.04
N LEU A 152 0.68 -34.28 2.67
CA LEU A 152 1.65 -33.33 2.15
C LEU A 152 3.04 -33.97 1.98
N PHE A 153 3.57 -34.63 3.03
CA PHE A 153 4.87 -35.31 2.95
C PHE A 153 4.86 -36.56 2.06
N TRP A 154 3.72 -37.26 1.98
CA TRP A 154 3.57 -38.43 1.10
C TRP A 154 3.64 -38.02 -0.37
N LYS A 155 2.94 -36.95 -0.76
CA LYS A 155 2.92 -36.47 -2.15
C LYS A 155 4.20 -35.71 -2.52
N TYR A 156 4.72 -34.86 -1.62
CA TYR A 156 5.78 -33.90 -1.95
C TYR A 156 7.14 -34.22 -1.32
N GLY A 157 7.26 -35.31 -0.56
CA GLY A 157 8.49 -35.68 0.13
C GLY A 157 8.92 -34.57 1.11
N THR A 158 10.22 -34.26 1.15
CA THR A 158 10.77 -33.23 2.06
C THR A 158 10.62 -31.79 1.56
N ALA A 159 10.00 -31.56 0.40
CA ALA A 159 9.88 -30.23 -0.20
C ALA A 159 9.20 -29.19 0.72
N PRO A 160 8.11 -29.51 1.45
CA PRO A 160 7.47 -28.56 2.37
C PRO A 160 8.43 -28.05 3.46
N TYR A 161 9.24 -28.96 4.04
CA TYR A 161 10.21 -28.60 5.07
C TYR A 161 11.35 -27.71 4.53
N LYS A 162 11.86 -28.04 3.33
CA LYS A 162 12.88 -27.21 2.67
C LYS A 162 12.34 -25.82 2.34
N ALA A 163 11.11 -25.74 1.83
CA ALA A 163 10.45 -24.48 1.53
C ALA A 163 10.25 -23.63 2.79
N GLN A 164 9.75 -24.20 3.89
CA GLN A 164 9.58 -23.47 5.14
C GLN A 164 10.91 -22.91 5.67
N LYS A 165 11.99 -23.71 5.62
CA LYS A 165 13.33 -23.25 5.97
C LYS A 165 13.83 -22.13 5.09
N LEU A 166 13.60 -22.24 3.77
CA LEU A 166 13.98 -21.21 2.82
C LEU A 166 13.24 -19.89 3.12
N VAL A 167 11.91 -19.94 3.28
CA VAL A 167 11.08 -18.79 3.67
C VAL A 167 11.59 -18.15 4.95
N GLN A 168 11.81 -18.92 6.02
CA GLN A 168 12.32 -18.40 7.29
C GLN A 168 13.68 -17.70 7.13
N SER A 169 14.60 -18.31 6.38
CA SER A 169 15.92 -17.70 6.14
C SER A 169 15.85 -16.42 5.31
N THR A 170 15.01 -16.40 4.27
CA THR A 170 14.82 -15.22 3.41
C THR A 170 14.14 -14.09 4.18
N VAL A 171 13.09 -14.38 4.96
CA VAL A 171 12.42 -13.40 5.83
C VAL A 171 13.38 -12.85 6.88
N ALA A 172 14.17 -13.70 7.53
CA ALA A 172 15.16 -13.26 8.52
C ALA A 172 16.21 -12.30 7.91
N THR A 173 16.65 -12.55 6.67
CA THR A 173 17.53 -11.62 5.94
C THR A 173 16.81 -10.31 5.62
N PHE A 174 15.57 -10.37 5.12
CA PHE A 174 14.76 -9.18 4.85
C PHE A 174 14.56 -8.31 6.10
N LEU A 175 14.29 -8.91 7.26
CA LEU A 175 14.07 -8.18 8.52
C LEU A 175 15.29 -7.37 8.98
N GLN A 176 16.50 -7.66 8.48
CA GLN A 176 17.68 -6.84 8.76
C GLN A 176 17.57 -5.42 8.18
N LEU A 177 16.68 -5.16 7.20
CA LEU A 177 16.40 -3.83 6.67
C LEU A 177 15.82 -2.85 7.71
N TYR A 178 15.31 -3.36 8.83
CA TYR A 178 14.77 -2.55 9.93
C TYR A 178 15.83 -2.11 10.93
N GLU A 179 17.02 -2.73 10.88
CA GLU A 179 18.03 -2.62 11.93
C GLU A 179 19.29 -1.90 11.43
N LYS A 180 20.06 -1.33 12.37
CA LYS A 180 21.41 -0.82 12.06
C LYS A 180 22.33 -2.00 11.70
N PRO A 181 23.24 -1.85 10.72
CA PRO A 181 23.58 -0.63 9.98
C PRO A 181 22.77 -0.41 8.68
N HIS A 182 21.74 -1.23 8.41
CA HIS A 182 21.01 -1.20 7.14
C HIS A 182 19.89 -0.15 7.11
N PHE A 183 19.37 0.25 8.27
CA PHE A 183 18.42 1.35 8.44
C PHE A 183 19.07 2.63 8.99
N PRO A 184 18.72 3.84 8.47
CA PRO A 184 18.00 4.05 7.21
C PRO A 184 18.89 3.74 5.99
N PHE A 185 18.29 3.79 4.80
CA PHE A 185 18.99 3.55 3.54
C PHE A 185 18.61 4.59 2.46
N ARG A 186 19.63 5.13 1.80
CA ARG A 186 19.47 6.01 0.63
C ARG A 186 19.38 5.26 -0.70
N SER A 187 19.83 4.00 -0.75
CA SER A 187 19.68 3.13 -1.92
C SER A 187 19.15 1.76 -1.55
N LEU A 188 18.01 1.38 -2.13
CA LEU A 188 17.45 0.05 -1.94
C LEU A 188 18.30 -0.99 -2.67
N THR A 189 18.77 -0.67 -3.87
CA THR A 189 19.68 -1.54 -4.64
C THR A 189 20.91 -1.92 -3.82
N GLN A 190 21.53 -0.94 -3.16
CA GLN A 190 22.69 -1.19 -2.31
C GLN A 190 22.36 -2.14 -1.15
N ARG A 191 21.23 -1.94 -0.46
CA ARG A 191 20.85 -2.83 0.66
C ARG A 191 20.52 -4.24 0.20
N VAL A 192 19.87 -4.39 -0.95
CA VAL A 192 19.60 -5.71 -1.55
C VAL A 192 20.91 -6.43 -1.88
N PHE A 193 21.92 -5.70 -2.38
CA PHE A 193 23.26 -6.26 -2.62
C PHE A 193 23.96 -6.65 -1.31
N GLU A 194 24.01 -5.75 -0.32
CA GLU A 194 24.68 -5.99 0.98
C GLU A 194 24.07 -7.16 1.77
N LEU A 195 22.75 -7.34 1.68
CA LEU A 195 22.03 -8.44 2.33
C LEU A 195 22.02 -9.73 1.50
N ASP A 196 22.72 -9.78 0.37
CA ASP A 196 22.79 -10.95 -0.54
C ASP A 196 21.40 -11.39 -1.06
N LEU A 197 20.43 -10.46 -1.08
CA LEU A 197 19.06 -10.70 -1.54
C LEU A 197 18.94 -10.75 -3.07
N LEU A 198 19.98 -10.30 -3.80
CA LEU A 198 20.04 -10.42 -5.26
C LEU A 198 19.89 -11.86 -5.75
N LYS A 199 20.34 -12.86 -4.98
CA LYS A 199 20.14 -14.28 -5.31
C LYS A 199 18.68 -14.66 -5.42
N ALA A 200 17.80 -13.96 -4.71
CA ALA A 200 16.37 -14.18 -4.73
C ALA A 200 15.65 -13.23 -5.71
N THR A 201 16.12 -12.00 -5.90
CA THR A 201 15.44 -11.05 -6.78
C THR A 201 15.86 -11.16 -8.25
N SER A 202 17.04 -11.68 -8.56
CA SER A 202 17.59 -11.74 -9.94
C SER A 202 17.11 -12.91 -10.79
N VAL A 203 16.35 -13.83 -10.20
CA VAL A 203 15.84 -15.05 -10.85
C VAL A 203 14.34 -15.19 -10.61
N THR A 204 13.67 -15.96 -11.47
CA THR A 204 12.25 -16.26 -11.29
C THR A 204 12.01 -17.08 -10.02
N GLY A 205 10.79 -17.10 -9.52
CA GLY A 205 10.36 -17.94 -8.41
C GLY A 205 10.63 -19.41 -8.70
N GLU A 206 10.29 -19.86 -9.91
CA GLU A 206 10.58 -21.21 -10.39
C GLU A 206 12.08 -21.55 -10.31
N GLN A 207 12.95 -20.68 -10.83
CA GLN A 207 14.40 -20.87 -10.78
C GLN A 207 14.93 -20.82 -9.35
N PHE A 208 14.44 -19.91 -8.52
CA PHE A 208 14.86 -19.78 -7.13
C PHE A 208 14.53 -21.03 -6.31
N LEU A 209 13.32 -21.57 -6.48
CA LEU A 209 12.88 -22.81 -5.83
C LEU A 209 13.72 -24.00 -6.29
N ALA A 210 13.95 -24.14 -7.59
CA ALA A 210 14.78 -25.19 -8.15
C ALA A 210 16.24 -25.13 -7.65
N ASN A 211 16.83 -23.93 -7.61
CA ASN A 211 18.18 -23.69 -7.08
C ASN A 211 18.33 -24.03 -5.59
N ASN A 212 17.22 -24.16 -4.86
CA ASN A 212 17.18 -24.54 -3.44
C ASN A 212 16.60 -25.95 -3.21
N ASP A 213 16.65 -26.80 -4.24
CA ASP A 213 16.22 -28.21 -4.21
C ASP A 213 14.77 -28.43 -3.75
N ILE A 214 13.87 -27.49 -4.08
CA ILE A 214 12.43 -27.62 -3.90
C ILE A 214 11.87 -28.23 -5.19
N SER A 215 11.06 -29.29 -5.05
CA SER A 215 10.58 -30.05 -6.21
C SER A 215 9.62 -29.23 -7.08
N GLU A 216 9.67 -29.46 -8.39
CA GLU A 216 8.76 -28.86 -9.37
C GLU A 216 7.30 -29.13 -9.01
N LEU A 217 6.96 -30.36 -8.61
CA LEU A 217 5.60 -30.73 -8.22
C LEU A 217 5.07 -29.93 -7.02
N PHE A 218 5.88 -29.71 -5.98
CA PHE A 218 5.47 -28.89 -4.83
C PHE A 218 5.40 -27.41 -5.19
N SER A 219 6.34 -26.94 -6.01
CA SER A 219 6.36 -25.58 -6.53
C SER A 219 5.10 -25.28 -7.33
N HIS A 220 4.74 -26.19 -8.25
CA HIS A 220 3.57 -26.13 -9.09
C HIS A 220 2.26 -26.19 -8.30
N ASP A 221 2.09 -27.20 -7.45
CA ASP A 221 0.80 -27.42 -6.80
C ASP A 221 0.55 -26.43 -5.66
N ILE A 222 1.56 -26.13 -4.84
CA ILE A 222 1.37 -25.38 -3.59
C ILE A 222 1.87 -23.95 -3.72
N ILE A 223 3.12 -23.76 -4.12
CA ILE A 223 3.75 -22.44 -4.07
C ILE A 223 3.17 -21.50 -5.14
N GLN A 224 2.90 -22.00 -6.34
CA GLN A 224 2.26 -21.22 -7.39
C GLN A 224 0.85 -20.79 -7.01
N ALA A 225 0.08 -21.63 -6.30
CA ALA A 225 -1.22 -21.22 -5.79
C ALA A 225 -1.09 -20.05 -4.80
N ALA A 226 -0.07 -20.06 -3.94
CA ALA A 226 0.23 -18.97 -3.01
C ALA A 226 0.65 -17.67 -3.73
N THR A 227 1.48 -17.74 -4.77
CA THR A 227 1.86 -16.54 -5.54
C THR A 227 0.67 -16.00 -6.35
N ARG A 228 -0.21 -16.86 -6.85
CA ARG A 228 -1.39 -16.45 -7.63
C ARG A 228 -2.46 -15.79 -6.76
N VAL A 229 -2.74 -16.29 -5.55
CA VAL A 229 -3.73 -15.64 -4.67
C VAL A 229 -3.24 -14.32 -4.11
N ASN A 230 -1.94 -14.21 -3.79
CA ASN A 230 -1.38 -12.99 -3.20
C ASN A 230 -1.02 -11.94 -4.26
N TYR A 231 -0.42 -12.37 -5.37
CA TYR A 231 0.23 -11.51 -6.37
C TYR A 231 -0.26 -11.73 -7.81
N ALA A 232 -1.29 -12.54 -8.03
CA ALA A 232 -1.84 -12.82 -9.36
C ALA A 232 -0.77 -13.21 -10.40
N SER A 233 0.31 -13.83 -9.93
CA SER A 233 1.53 -14.04 -10.70
C SER A 233 1.97 -15.49 -10.65
N ASN A 234 2.39 -15.99 -11.81
CA ASN A 234 2.93 -17.33 -11.98
C ASN A 234 4.43 -17.36 -11.65
N LEU A 235 4.91 -18.51 -11.17
CA LEU A 235 6.30 -18.70 -10.72
C LEU A 235 7.36 -18.36 -11.78
N LYS A 236 7.01 -18.45 -13.06
CA LYS A 236 7.87 -18.11 -14.20
C LYS A 236 8.13 -16.60 -14.34
N TYR A 237 7.32 -15.75 -13.70
CA TYR A 237 7.37 -14.29 -13.88
C TYR A 237 7.58 -13.51 -12.59
N ILE A 238 7.14 -14.02 -11.44
CA ILE A 238 7.45 -13.43 -10.14
C ILE A 238 8.89 -13.78 -9.73
N HIS A 239 9.62 -12.88 -9.08
CA HIS A 239 10.96 -13.17 -8.60
C HIS A 239 10.97 -14.01 -7.31
N GLY A 240 12.10 -14.66 -7.01
CA GLY A 240 12.26 -15.55 -5.87
C GLY A 240 11.95 -14.93 -4.51
N LEU A 241 12.27 -13.65 -4.28
CA LEU A 241 11.97 -12.99 -3.00
C LEU A 241 10.46 -12.90 -2.73
N GLU A 242 9.66 -12.35 -3.65
CA GLU A 242 8.21 -12.24 -3.49
C GLU A 242 7.53 -13.61 -3.46
N THR A 243 8.11 -14.60 -4.14
CA THR A 243 7.70 -16.00 -4.00
C THR A 243 7.79 -16.47 -2.54
N MET A 244 8.87 -16.15 -1.83
CA MET A 244 9.02 -16.50 -0.41
C MET A 244 8.07 -15.70 0.48
N VAL A 245 7.87 -14.42 0.18
CA VAL A 245 6.92 -13.56 0.91
C VAL A 245 5.50 -14.11 0.79
N SER A 246 5.10 -14.65 -0.36
CA SER A 246 3.76 -15.23 -0.56
C SER A 246 3.45 -16.44 0.33
N LEU A 247 4.49 -17.12 0.85
CA LEU A 247 4.37 -18.28 1.74
C LEU A 247 4.50 -17.92 3.23
N ALA A 248 4.95 -16.69 3.53
CA ALA A 248 5.17 -16.22 4.89
C ALA A 248 3.92 -15.96 5.76
N PRO A 249 2.67 -15.76 5.26
CA PRO A 249 1.53 -15.34 6.08
C PRO A 249 0.97 -16.35 7.11
N GLU A 250 1.80 -17.16 7.76
CA GLU A 250 1.39 -17.98 8.90
C GLU A 250 0.97 -17.08 10.08
N GLY A 251 -0.18 -17.35 10.69
CA GLY A 251 -0.70 -16.53 11.80
C GLY A 251 -1.24 -15.17 11.38
N ALA A 252 -1.73 -15.04 10.14
CA ALA A 252 -2.36 -13.83 9.63
C ALA A 252 -3.39 -13.21 10.59
N ARG A 253 -3.47 -11.87 10.55
CA ARG A 253 -4.34 -11.02 11.35
C ARG A 253 -4.97 -9.94 10.49
N GLN A 254 -6.10 -9.42 10.96
CA GLN A 254 -6.80 -8.27 10.40
C GLN A 254 -7.28 -7.37 11.54
N VAL A 255 -7.36 -6.06 11.30
CA VAL A 255 -8.03 -5.16 12.25
C VAL A 255 -9.54 -5.29 12.09
N ILE A 256 -10.28 -5.43 13.20
CA ILE A 256 -11.75 -5.42 13.17
C ILE A 256 -12.23 -4.07 12.62
N GLY A 257 -13.05 -4.09 11.56
CA GLY A 257 -13.51 -2.88 10.86
C GLY A 257 -12.58 -2.36 9.76
N GLY A 258 -11.41 -2.97 9.57
CA GLY A 258 -10.51 -2.73 8.45
C GLY A 258 -9.12 -2.21 8.82
N ASN A 259 -8.12 -2.68 8.09
CA ASN A 259 -6.70 -2.40 8.23
C ASN A 259 -6.36 -0.92 7.96
N TRP A 260 -7.19 -0.22 7.18
CA TRP A 260 -7.03 1.21 6.90
C TRP A 260 -7.00 2.08 8.16
N GLN A 261 -7.61 1.60 9.26
CA GLN A 261 -7.61 2.26 10.57
C GLN A 261 -6.21 2.45 11.15
N VAL A 262 -5.25 1.58 10.83
CA VAL A 262 -3.85 1.73 11.24
C VAL A 262 -3.29 3.03 10.67
N PHE A 263 -3.52 3.27 9.38
CA PHE A 263 -3.01 4.44 8.66
C PHE A 263 -3.74 5.72 9.03
N GLN A 264 -5.06 5.63 9.26
CA GLN A 264 -5.81 6.76 9.81
C GLN A 264 -5.26 7.18 11.18
N THR A 265 -4.98 6.20 12.06
CA THR A 265 -4.46 6.48 13.40
C THR A 265 -3.02 7.03 13.34
N MET A 266 -2.19 6.57 12.41
CA MET A 266 -0.87 7.14 12.14
C MET A 266 -0.95 8.64 11.83
N LEU A 267 -1.85 9.05 10.92
CA LEU A 267 -2.04 10.48 10.58
C LEU A 267 -2.59 11.30 11.75
N GLN A 268 -3.53 10.75 12.51
CA GLN A 268 -4.06 11.43 13.71
C GLN A 268 -2.97 11.66 14.75
N ARG A 269 -2.04 10.71 14.92
CA ARG A 269 -0.94 10.80 15.88
C ARG A 269 0.28 11.56 15.35
N SER A 270 0.32 11.90 14.06
CA SER A 270 1.41 12.69 13.48
C SER A 270 1.18 14.20 13.55
N ASN A 271 0.01 14.65 14.02
CA ASN A 271 -0.42 16.06 13.99
C ASN A 271 -0.33 16.69 12.58
N ALA A 272 -0.42 15.88 11.53
CA ALA A 272 -0.33 16.36 10.15
C ALA A 272 -1.64 17.04 9.71
N THR A 273 -1.52 18.08 8.89
CA THR A 273 -2.67 18.66 8.20
C THR A 273 -3.05 17.76 7.03
N LEU A 274 -4.22 17.09 7.10
CA LEU A 274 -4.71 16.21 6.05
C LEU A 274 -5.73 16.92 5.15
N HIS A 275 -5.41 17.07 3.87
CA HIS A 275 -6.31 17.55 2.82
C HIS A 275 -6.84 16.39 1.99
N ARG A 276 -8.09 16.00 2.26
CA ARG A 276 -8.82 15.00 1.44
C ARG A 276 -9.44 15.66 0.21
N HIS A 277 -9.89 14.85 -0.75
CA HIS A 277 -10.43 15.32 -2.03
C HIS A 277 -9.52 16.31 -2.76
N THR A 278 -8.21 16.22 -2.54
CA THR A 278 -7.23 17.19 -3.04
C THR A 278 -6.16 16.47 -3.83
N SER A 279 -6.23 16.60 -5.15
CA SER A 279 -5.22 16.08 -6.07
C SER A 279 -4.09 17.10 -6.21
N VAL A 280 -2.84 16.66 -6.04
CA VAL A 280 -1.67 17.45 -6.47
C VAL A 280 -1.50 17.23 -7.96
N THR A 281 -1.43 18.31 -8.74
CA THR A 281 -1.37 18.25 -10.21
C THR A 281 0.00 18.65 -10.77
N SER A 282 0.81 19.37 -10.00
CA SER A 282 2.18 19.70 -10.39
C SER A 282 3.11 19.90 -9.20
N ILE A 283 4.40 19.68 -9.45
CA ILE A 283 5.50 19.98 -8.53
C ILE A 283 6.52 20.84 -9.28
N ALA A 284 6.84 22.02 -8.74
CA ALA A 284 7.85 22.91 -9.29
C ALA A 284 8.90 23.26 -8.22
N VAL A 285 10.13 23.52 -8.65
CA VAL A 285 11.21 24.01 -7.77
C VAL A 285 11.30 25.52 -7.87
N LYS A 286 11.37 26.17 -6.71
CA LYS A 286 11.74 27.57 -6.56
C LYS A 286 13.12 27.63 -5.93
N SER A 287 14.13 27.92 -6.73
CA SER A 287 15.50 28.12 -6.26
C SER A 287 15.57 29.37 -5.38
N GLY A 288 16.11 29.23 -4.17
CA GLY A 288 16.40 30.33 -3.26
C GLY A 288 17.92 30.54 -3.07
N PRO A 289 18.34 31.62 -2.40
CA PRO A 289 19.75 31.91 -2.14
C PRO A 289 20.44 30.88 -1.24
N SER A 290 19.70 30.26 -0.31
CA SER A 290 20.20 29.33 0.70
C SER A 290 19.72 27.88 0.51
N SER A 291 18.51 27.69 -0.01
CA SER A 291 17.94 26.36 -0.32
C SER A 291 16.86 26.45 -1.38
N SER A 292 16.65 25.34 -2.10
CA SER A 292 15.50 25.19 -3.00
C SER A 292 14.25 24.84 -2.20
N LYS A 293 13.10 25.40 -2.58
CA LYS A 293 11.79 25.03 -2.05
C LYS A 293 10.92 24.45 -3.15
N TYR A 294 9.92 23.67 -2.77
CA TYR A 294 8.95 23.07 -3.68
C TYR A 294 7.60 23.78 -3.62
N LEU A 295 7.04 24.04 -4.79
CA LEU A 295 5.71 24.62 -4.97
C LEU A 295 4.79 23.55 -5.55
N LEU A 296 3.63 23.35 -4.93
CA LEU A 296 2.62 22.41 -5.39
C LEU A 296 1.45 23.16 -6.00
N SER A 297 0.89 22.63 -7.09
CA SER A 297 -0.46 23.00 -7.53
C SER A 297 -1.45 21.90 -7.13
N THR A 298 -2.63 22.30 -6.68
CA THR A 298 -3.67 21.41 -6.20
C THR A 298 -4.99 21.69 -6.87
N LYS A 299 -5.84 20.67 -6.95
CA LYS A 299 -7.18 20.74 -7.50
C LYS A 299 -8.11 19.84 -6.71
N ALA A 300 -9.37 20.25 -6.55
CA ALA A 300 -10.38 19.37 -5.97
C ALA A 300 -10.54 18.13 -6.85
N ALA A 301 -10.52 16.93 -6.27
CA ALA A 301 -10.43 15.68 -7.02
C ALA A 301 -11.62 15.41 -7.96
N HIS A 302 -12.77 16.04 -7.72
CA HIS A 302 -13.97 15.96 -8.56
C HIS A 302 -14.17 17.19 -9.46
N ALA A 303 -13.22 18.12 -9.49
CA ALA A 303 -13.31 19.27 -10.38
C ALA A 303 -13.17 18.81 -11.85
N GLU A 304 -13.94 19.45 -12.74
CA GLU A 304 -13.93 19.18 -14.17
C GLU A 304 -12.51 19.26 -14.73
N ALA A 305 -12.14 18.46 -15.73
CA ALA A 305 -10.77 18.38 -16.24
C ALA A 305 -10.18 19.76 -16.60
N GLU A 306 -11.02 20.70 -17.07
CA GLU A 306 -10.65 22.06 -17.48
C GLU A 306 -10.47 23.06 -16.32
N THR A 307 -10.91 22.74 -15.10
CA THR A 307 -10.71 23.63 -13.95
C THR A 307 -9.21 23.84 -13.70
N GLU A 308 -8.78 25.10 -13.65
CA GLU A 308 -7.39 25.46 -13.37
C GLU A 308 -6.98 24.98 -11.97
N ALA A 309 -5.73 24.54 -11.85
CA ALA A 309 -5.18 24.14 -10.57
C ALA A 309 -4.66 25.37 -9.81
N ASP A 310 -5.01 25.47 -8.54
CA ASP A 310 -4.53 26.55 -7.68
C ASP A 310 -3.15 26.22 -7.15
N GLN A 311 -2.26 27.21 -7.08
CA GLN A 311 -1.02 27.06 -6.34
C GLN A 311 -1.32 26.94 -4.85
N TYR A 312 -0.81 25.89 -4.21
CA TYR A 312 -0.91 25.75 -2.76
C TYR A 312 -0.09 26.87 -2.07
N PRO A 313 -0.62 27.54 -1.04
CA PRO A 313 -0.05 28.79 -0.53
C PRO A 313 1.27 28.63 0.22
N ILE A 314 1.68 27.41 0.55
CA ILE A 314 2.90 27.11 1.29
C ILE A 314 3.92 26.46 0.36
N ALA A 315 5.15 26.96 0.38
CA ALA A 315 6.30 26.31 -0.22
C ALA A 315 6.91 25.31 0.77
N PHE A 316 7.33 24.15 0.27
CA PHE A 316 7.83 23.05 1.09
C PHE A 316 9.35 22.92 1.01
N ASP A 317 9.98 22.56 2.13
CA ASP A 317 11.38 22.12 2.17
C ASP A 317 11.50 20.77 1.47
N ASN A 318 10.64 19.82 1.85
CA ASN A 318 10.67 18.46 1.30
C ASN A 318 9.28 18.02 0.78
N VAL A 319 9.27 17.21 -0.27
CA VAL A 319 8.09 16.58 -0.85
C VAL A 319 8.31 15.08 -0.94
N VAL A 320 7.35 14.29 -0.43
CA VAL A 320 7.32 12.84 -0.52
C VAL A 320 6.19 12.41 -1.45
N ILE A 321 6.53 11.82 -2.58
CA ILE A 321 5.58 11.20 -3.51
C ILE A 321 5.27 9.78 -3.01
N ALA A 322 4.10 9.60 -2.41
CA ALA A 322 3.63 8.36 -1.79
C ALA A 322 2.47 7.70 -2.58
N THR A 323 2.49 7.87 -3.89
CA THR A 323 1.59 7.21 -4.86
C THR A 323 2.44 6.68 -6.02
N PRO A 324 2.07 5.54 -6.65
CA PRO A 324 2.74 5.10 -7.86
C PRO A 324 2.71 6.20 -8.92
N TRP A 325 3.88 6.55 -9.45
CA TRP A 325 4.07 7.74 -10.30
C TRP A 325 3.12 7.78 -11.49
N GLN A 326 2.99 6.66 -12.20
CA GLN A 326 2.12 6.49 -13.36
C GLN A 326 0.60 6.64 -13.10
N TYR A 327 0.17 6.72 -11.83
CA TYR A 327 -1.22 6.92 -11.44
C TYR A 327 -1.43 8.21 -10.62
N GLY A 328 -0.39 9.04 -10.54
CA GLY A 328 -0.42 10.31 -9.83
C GLY A 328 -0.98 11.46 -10.66
N ASP A 329 -0.91 11.38 -11.99
CA ASP A 329 -1.29 12.46 -12.92
C ASP A 329 -0.61 13.82 -12.58
N ILE A 330 0.65 13.76 -12.13
CA ILE A 330 1.43 14.93 -11.67
C ILE A 330 2.36 15.38 -12.79
N SER A 331 2.26 16.66 -13.16
CA SER A 331 3.15 17.29 -14.13
C SER A 331 4.40 17.87 -13.46
N VAL A 332 5.56 17.62 -14.05
CA VAL A 332 6.87 18.12 -13.57
C VAL A 332 7.70 18.60 -14.76
N SER A 333 8.68 19.48 -14.52
CA SER A 333 9.65 19.84 -15.55
C SER A 333 10.56 18.65 -15.86
N GLU A 334 11.04 18.55 -17.11
CA GLU A 334 11.88 17.42 -17.56
C GLU A 334 13.16 17.25 -16.72
N ASP A 335 13.65 18.34 -16.15
CA ASP A 335 14.87 18.39 -15.35
C ASP A 335 14.61 18.29 -13.85
N LEU A 336 13.36 18.12 -13.37
CA LEU A 336 13.07 18.05 -11.94
C LEU A 336 13.76 16.85 -11.27
N PHE A 337 13.71 15.69 -11.93
CA PHE A 337 14.26 14.46 -11.40
C PHE A 337 15.72 14.30 -11.83
N GLN A 338 16.63 14.21 -10.84
CA GLN A 338 18.02 13.83 -11.10
C GLN A 338 18.13 12.31 -11.33
N HIS A 339 17.29 11.54 -10.63
CA HIS A 339 17.10 10.11 -10.83
C HIS A 339 15.70 9.84 -11.37
N LYS A 340 15.61 9.19 -12.54
CA LYS A 340 14.32 8.86 -13.16
C LYS A 340 13.57 7.83 -12.31
N ILE A 341 12.24 7.91 -12.37
CA ILE A 341 11.36 6.90 -11.79
C ILE A 341 11.23 5.75 -12.80
N ASP A 342 11.53 4.53 -12.36
CA ASP A 342 11.31 3.31 -13.15
C ASP A 342 9.82 3.14 -13.48
N GLU A 343 9.50 2.87 -14.74
CA GLU A 343 8.17 2.42 -15.14
C GLU A 343 8.03 0.92 -14.87
N VAL A 344 7.07 0.54 -14.03
CA VAL A 344 6.78 -0.87 -13.73
C VAL A 344 5.33 -1.19 -14.04
N PRO A 345 5.04 -2.31 -14.73
CA PRO A 345 3.67 -2.69 -15.01
C PRO A 345 2.99 -3.14 -13.72
N TYR A 346 1.72 -2.77 -13.52
CA TYR A 346 0.92 -3.25 -12.39
C TYR A 346 -0.10 -4.28 -12.85
N THR A 347 -0.39 -5.21 -11.95
CA THR A 347 -1.50 -6.15 -12.08
C THR A 347 -2.82 -5.40 -11.94
N LYS A 348 -3.58 -5.37 -13.02
CA LYS A 348 -5.00 -4.99 -13.00
C LYS A 348 -5.82 -6.17 -12.47
N LEU A 349 -6.14 -6.13 -11.18
CA LEU A 349 -6.87 -7.17 -10.48
C LEU A 349 -8.36 -6.80 -10.39
N HIS A 350 -9.23 -7.73 -10.77
CA HIS A 350 -10.64 -7.64 -10.49
C HIS A 350 -10.94 -8.37 -9.18
N VAL A 351 -11.57 -7.64 -8.25
CA VAL A 351 -12.04 -8.18 -6.97
C VAL A 351 -13.55 -8.10 -6.96
N THR A 352 -14.21 -9.23 -6.81
CA THR A 352 -15.67 -9.28 -6.70
C THR A 352 -16.05 -9.80 -5.33
N LEU A 353 -16.83 -9.03 -4.59
CA LEU A 353 -17.57 -9.52 -3.43
C LEU A 353 -19.03 -9.73 -3.82
N PHE A 354 -19.64 -10.80 -3.34
CA PHE A 354 -21.08 -11.01 -3.52
C PHE A 354 -21.67 -11.87 -2.42
N ALA A 355 -22.97 -11.73 -2.17
CA ALA A 355 -23.71 -12.56 -1.22
C ALA A 355 -24.71 -13.45 -1.97
N SER A 356 -24.77 -14.73 -1.58
CA SER A 356 -25.66 -15.71 -2.20
C SER A 356 -26.16 -16.73 -1.17
N PRO A 357 -27.42 -17.18 -1.26
CA PRO A 357 -27.92 -18.29 -0.45
C PRO A 357 -27.40 -19.67 -0.92
N PHE A 358 -26.65 -19.73 -2.03
CA PHE A 358 -26.15 -20.96 -2.62
C PHE A 358 -24.67 -21.19 -2.27
N HIS A 359 -24.30 -22.46 -2.04
CA HIS A 359 -22.91 -22.88 -1.98
C HIS A 359 -22.27 -22.88 -3.37
N LEU A 360 -20.93 -22.96 -3.44
CA LEU A 360 -20.26 -23.27 -4.70
C LEU A 360 -20.72 -24.63 -5.23
N SER A 361 -20.92 -24.75 -6.55
CA SER A 361 -21.31 -25.99 -7.20
C SER A 361 -20.13 -26.97 -7.26
N PRO A 362 -20.26 -28.19 -6.71
CA PRO A 362 -19.25 -29.24 -6.88
C PRO A 362 -18.99 -29.57 -8.36
N GLU A 363 -20.05 -29.57 -9.18
CA GLU A 363 -19.99 -29.90 -10.60
C GLU A 363 -19.17 -28.91 -11.41
N TYR A 364 -19.13 -27.63 -11.01
CA TYR A 364 -18.24 -26.64 -11.63
C TYR A 364 -16.77 -27.06 -11.55
N PHE A 365 -16.38 -27.71 -10.46
CA PHE A 365 -15.02 -28.18 -10.21
C PHE A 365 -14.82 -29.65 -10.59
N GLY A 366 -15.74 -30.24 -11.38
CA GLY A 366 -15.64 -31.63 -11.82
C GLY A 366 -15.89 -32.68 -10.72
N LEU A 367 -16.41 -32.26 -9.56
CA LEU A 367 -16.78 -33.18 -8.49
C LEU A 367 -18.16 -33.82 -8.74
N GLU A 368 -18.42 -34.94 -8.07
CA GLU A 368 -19.71 -35.64 -8.18
C GLU A 368 -20.87 -34.74 -7.71
N PRO A 369 -22.02 -34.75 -8.43
CA PRO A 369 -23.21 -34.00 -8.02
C PRO A 369 -23.63 -34.33 -6.59
N GLY A 370 -23.85 -33.29 -5.77
CA GLY A 370 -24.23 -33.41 -4.36
C GLY A 370 -23.09 -33.74 -3.38
N SER A 371 -21.84 -33.81 -3.85
CA SER A 371 -20.66 -33.86 -2.97
C SER A 371 -20.39 -32.51 -2.27
N LYS A 372 -19.45 -32.48 -1.32
CA LYS A 372 -19.05 -31.24 -0.64
C LYS A 372 -18.14 -30.42 -1.56
N ALA A 373 -18.55 -29.21 -1.92
CA ALA A 373 -17.68 -28.24 -2.60
C ALA A 373 -16.69 -27.59 -1.61
N PRO A 374 -15.50 -27.16 -2.06
CA PRO A 374 -14.59 -26.37 -1.23
C PRO A 374 -15.18 -25.01 -0.85
N ASP A 375 -14.87 -24.55 0.36
CA ASP A 375 -15.12 -23.17 0.77
C ASP A 375 -14.11 -22.21 0.17
N SER A 376 -12.88 -22.68 -0.03
CA SER A 376 -11.82 -21.91 -0.66
C SER A 376 -11.20 -22.71 -1.79
N VAL A 377 -11.17 -22.11 -2.97
CA VAL A 377 -10.50 -22.62 -4.15
C VAL A 377 -9.40 -21.65 -4.55
N LEU A 378 -8.16 -22.10 -4.44
CA LEU A 378 -7.01 -21.45 -5.05
C LEU A 378 -6.73 -22.11 -6.40
N THR A 379 -6.02 -21.42 -7.28
CA THR A 379 -5.70 -22.00 -8.60
C THR A 379 -4.22 -22.14 -8.85
N THR A 380 -3.86 -23.20 -9.58
CA THR A 380 -2.57 -23.31 -10.27
C THR A 380 -2.81 -23.41 -11.79
N LEU A 381 -1.76 -23.61 -12.57
CA LEU A 381 -1.86 -23.81 -14.02
C LEU A 381 -2.18 -25.28 -14.34
N GLY A 382 -2.98 -25.51 -15.37
CA GLY A 382 -3.19 -26.85 -15.91
C GLY A 382 -1.92 -27.37 -16.62
N PRO A 383 -1.80 -28.69 -16.83
CA PRO A 383 -0.63 -29.28 -17.49
C PRO A 383 -0.39 -28.79 -18.93
N ASP A 384 -1.46 -28.37 -19.62
CA ASP A 384 -1.38 -27.80 -20.98
C ASP A 384 -1.34 -26.26 -21.01
N ASP A 385 -1.40 -25.60 -19.85
CA ASP A 385 -1.39 -24.14 -19.80
C ASP A 385 0.02 -23.60 -20.07
N GLU A 386 0.11 -22.64 -20.98
CA GLU A 386 1.31 -21.81 -21.09
C GLU A 386 1.29 -20.77 -19.95
N ALA A 387 2.31 -20.79 -19.09
CA ALA A 387 2.50 -19.76 -18.09
C ALA A 387 2.65 -18.40 -18.77
N LYS A 388 1.83 -17.43 -18.35
CA LYS A 388 1.84 -16.03 -18.83
C LYS A 388 1.89 -15.03 -17.68
N ALA A 389 2.23 -13.79 -17.98
CA ALA A 389 2.24 -12.68 -17.02
C ALA A 389 0.94 -11.85 -17.07
N GLY A 390 0.70 -11.08 -16.01
CA GLY A 390 -0.40 -10.11 -15.96
C GLY A 390 -1.79 -10.74 -16.11
N SER A 391 -2.69 -10.07 -16.83
CA SER A 391 -4.10 -10.50 -16.98
C SER A 391 -4.30 -11.76 -17.82
N GLU A 392 -3.28 -12.27 -18.49
CA GLU A 392 -3.33 -13.56 -19.19
C GLU A 392 -2.85 -14.73 -18.32
N GLY A 393 -2.38 -14.45 -17.09
CA GLY A 393 -1.76 -15.44 -16.22
C GLY A 393 -2.68 -16.48 -15.60
N ALA A 394 -4.01 -16.34 -15.69
CA ALA A 394 -4.93 -17.22 -14.99
C ALA A 394 -5.06 -18.64 -15.57
N GLY A 395 -4.59 -18.88 -16.81
CA GLY A 395 -4.70 -20.20 -17.46
C GLY A 395 -6.15 -20.65 -17.71
N LYS A 396 -6.37 -21.94 -17.90
CA LYS A 396 -7.71 -22.57 -18.05
C LYS A 396 -8.63 -22.27 -16.87
N ALA A 397 -8.08 -22.16 -15.66
CA ALA A 397 -8.86 -21.89 -14.46
C ALA A 397 -9.64 -20.55 -14.54
N GLY A 398 -9.09 -19.54 -15.22
CA GLY A 398 -9.78 -18.27 -15.50
C GLY A 398 -9.95 -17.31 -14.30
N PHE A 399 -9.55 -17.71 -13.09
CA PHE A 399 -9.49 -16.89 -11.88
C PHE A 399 -8.30 -17.31 -11.00
N TYR A 400 -7.94 -16.49 -10.01
CA TYR A 400 -6.83 -16.73 -9.08
C TYR A 400 -7.30 -17.36 -7.77
N SER A 401 -8.45 -16.91 -7.24
CA SER A 401 -9.12 -17.57 -6.12
C SER A 401 -10.63 -17.29 -6.09
N VAL A 402 -11.35 -18.22 -5.47
CA VAL A 402 -12.74 -18.05 -5.01
C VAL A 402 -12.78 -18.48 -3.54
N SER A 403 -13.37 -17.68 -2.67
CA SER A 403 -13.44 -18.01 -1.24
C SER A 403 -14.75 -17.57 -0.62
N THR A 404 -15.41 -18.48 0.09
CA THR A 404 -16.42 -18.17 1.10
C THR A 404 -15.71 -17.55 2.29
N LEU A 405 -16.07 -16.31 2.63
CA LEU A 405 -15.48 -15.58 3.75
C LEU A 405 -16.18 -15.96 5.06
N ARG A 406 -17.50 -15.79 5.09
CA ARG A 406 -18.39 -16.04 6.23
C ARG A 406 -19.85 -15.94 5.79
N THR A 407 -20.77 -16.12 6.73
CA THR A 407 -22.17 -15.76 6.51
C THR A 407 -22.45 -14.31 6.88
N VAL A 408 -23.43 -13.71 6.20
CA VAL A 408 -23.99 -12.38 6.43
C VAL A 408 -25.51 -12.47 6.40
N THR A 409 -26.20 -11.68 7.22
CA THR A 409 -27.67 -11.65 7.20
C THR A 409 -28.17 -10.68 6.13
N ASN A 410 -28.95 -11.20 5.17
CA ASN A 410 -29.62 -10.38 4.18
C ASN A 410 -30.66 -9.47 4.87
N PRO A 411 -30.60 -8.14 4.71
CA PRO A 411 -31.47 -7.21 5.42
C PRO A 411 -32.94 -7.27 4.97
N ASP A 412 -33.21 -7.70 3.73
CA ASP A 412 -34.55 -7.77 3.17
C ASP A 412 -35.27 -9.08 3.54
N THR A 413 -34.52 -10.20 3.56
CA THR A 413 -35.09 -11.53 3.83
C THR A 413 -34.86 -12.04 5.25
N LEU A 414 -33.94 -11.41 5.99
CA LEU A 414 -33.47 -11.81 7.32
C LEU A 414 -32.90 -13.24 7.38
N LYS A 415 -32.45 -13.76 6.23
CA LYS A 415 -31.80 -15.06 6.13
C LYS A 415 -30.29 -14.88 6.03
N ASP A 416 -29.56 -15.85 6.55
CA ASP A 416 -28.11 -15.91 6.37
C ASP A 416 -27.78 -16.36 4.95
N GLU A 417 -26.81 -15.66 4.36
CA GLU A 417 -26.27 -15.92 3.03
C GLU A 417 -24.74 -15.98 3.10
N PHE A 418 -24.13 -16.69 2.17
CA PHE A 418 -22.68 -16.80 2.07
C PHE A 418 -22.10 -15.57 1.38
N LEU A 419 -21.13 -14.94 2.04
CA LEU A 419 -20.34 -13.86 1.48
C LEU A 419 -19.11 -14.45 0.79
N TYR A 420 -19.00 -14.21 -0.51
CA TYR A 420 -17.92 -14.69 -1.34
C TYR A 420 -16.97 -13.58 -1.76
N LYS A 421 -15.71 -13.95 -2.00
CA LYS A 421 -14.68 -13.11 -2.61
C LYS A 421 -14.02 -13.85 -3.78
N ILE A 422 -13.87 -13.15 -4.89
CA ILE A 422 -13.21 -13.65 -6.10
C ILE A 422 -12.07 -12.72 -6.48
N PHE A 423 -10.90 -13.29 -6.76
CA PHE A 423 -9.80 -12.63 -7.45
C PHE A 423 -9.70 -13.16 -8.87
N SER A 424 -9.80 -12.28 -9.86
CA SER A 424 -9.78 -12.66 -11.28
C SER A 424 -9.02 -11.63 -12.14
N PRO A 425 -8.47 -12.04 -13.29
CA PRO A 425 -7.80 -11.12 -14.21
C PRO A 425 -8.75 -10.20 -14.98
N LYS A 426 -10.05 -10.55 -15.02
CA LYS A 426 -11.11 -9.86 -15.77
C LYS A 426 -12.38 -9.79 -14.93
N LYS A 427 -13.29 -8.88 -15.31
CA LYS A 427 -14.62 -8.80 -14.71
C LYS A 427 -15.33 -10.15 -14.86
N VAL A 428 -15.84 -10.69 -13.75
CA VAL A 428 -16.65 -11.92 -13.75
C VAL A 428 -17.94 -11.71 -14.55
N THR A 429 -18.40 -12.74 -15.24
CA THR A 429 -19.63 -12.69 -16.05
C THR A 429 -20.77 -13.41 -15.36
N ALA A 430 -22.00 -13.15 -15.79
CA ALA A 430 -23.19 -13.84 -15.29
C ALA A 430 -23.13 -15.34 -15.60
N GLU A 431 -22.59 -15.72 -16.76
CA GLU A 431 -22.39 -17.13 -17.15
C GLU A 431 -21.37 -17.82 -16.25
N PHE A 432 -20.28 -17.12 -15.90
CA PHE A 432 -19.29 -17.62 -14.94
C PHE A 432 -19.92 -17.86 -13.57
N LEU A 433 -20.62 -16.86 -13.02
CA LEU A 433 -21.28 -16.97 -11.72
C LEU A 433 -22.39 -18.03 -11.71
N SER A 434 -23.11 -18.18 -12.83
CA SER A 434 -24.15 -19.21 -12.95
C SER A 434 -23.58 -20.62 -12.85
N LYS A 435 -22.45 -20.86 -13.54
CA LYS A 435 -21.74 -22.13 -13.46
C LYS A 435 -21.16 -22.35 -12.06
N LEU A 436 -20.54 -21.32 -11.49
CA LEU A 436 -19.92 -21.38 -10.17
C LEU A 436 -20.92 -21.72 -9.06
N LEU A 437 -22.16 -21.22 -9.12
CA LEU A 437 -23.21 -21.46 -8.12
C LEU A 437 -24.17 -22.60 -8.51
N GLY A 438 -24.11 -23.12 -9.73
CA GLY A 438 -25.05 -24.14 -10.23
C GLY A 438 -26.49 -23.64 -10.42
N VAL A 439 -26.72 -22.32 -10.49
CA VAL A 439 -28.04 -21.68 -10.66
C VAL A 439 -27.94 -20.54 -11.67
N GLU A 440 -28.99 -20.26 -12.43
CA GLU A 440 -29.00 -19.17 -13.41
C GLU A 440 -28.89 -17.80 -12.73
N VAL A 441 -27.82 -17.06 -13.01
CA VAL A 441 -27.57 -15.69 -12.56
C VAL A 441 -27.93 -14.72 -13.70
N PRO A 442 -28.91 -13.82 -13.52
CA PRO A 442 -29.26 -12.84 -14.55
C PRO A 442 -28.13 -11.86 -14.89
N ALA A 443 -28.04 -11.48 -16.16
CA ALA A 443 -27.04 -10.51 -16.64
C ALA A 443 -27.17 -9.12 -15.98
N SER A 444 -28.37 -8.73 -15.54
CA SER A 444 -28.64 -7.45 -14.87
C SER A 444 -27.84 -7.26 -13.58
N ILE A 445 -27.58 -8.34 -12.84
CA ILE A 445 -26.80 -8.31 -11.58
C ILE A 445 -25.37 -7.82 -11.86
N VAL A 446 -24.73 -8.36 -12.89
CA VAL A 446 -23.36 -8.00 -13.26
C VAL A 446 -23.29 -6.66 -14.01
N ALA A 447 -24.40 -6.24 -14.64
CA ALA A 447 -24.54 -4.94 -15.28
C ALA A 447 -24.70 -3.79 -14.26
N GLY A 448 -25.01 -4.08 -12.99
CA GLY A 448 -25.27 -3.07 -11.96
C GLY A 448 -26.64 -2.39 -12.14
N GLU A 449 -27.52 -3.00 -12.93
CA GLU A 449 -28.92 -2.57 -13.03
C GLU A 449 -29.61 -3.00 -11.74
N LYS A 450 -30.20 -2.06 -11.01
CA LYS A 450 -31.06 -2.39 -9.88
C LYS A 450 -32.14 -3.34 -10.38
N SER A 451 -32.27 -4.51 -9.78
CA SER A 451 -33.37 -5.42 -10.05
C SER A 451 -34.68 -4.62 -9.92
N GLY A 452 -35.38 -4.46 -11.05
CA GLY A 452 -36.74 -3.94 -11.05
C GLY A 452 -37.61 -4.85 -10.18
N GLU A 453 -38.60 -4.26 -9.50
CA GLU A 453 -39.54 -4.92 -8.58
C GLU A 453 -39.73 -6.41 -8.89
N ALA A 454 -38.99 -7.26 -8.17
CA ALA A 454 -39.11 -8.69 -8.31
C ALA A 454 -40.52 -9.09 -7.85
N GLY A 455 -41.35 -9.49 -8.81
CA GLY A 455 -42.62 -10.14 -8.52
C GLY A 455 -42.37 -11.28 -7.52
N GLN A 456 -43.06 -11.21 -6.38
CA GLN A 456 -43.00 -12.16 -5.28
C GLN A 456 -43.00 -13.62 -5.79
N ARG A 457 -41.83 -14.31 -5.87
CA ARG A 457 -41.67 -15.78 -5.70
C ARG A 457 -40.30 -16.40 -6.07
N THR A 458 -39.33 -15.71 -6.66
CA THR A 458 -38.01 -16.31 -6.98
C THR A 458 -36.94 -15.91 -5.95
N VAL A 459 -36.25 -16.89 -5.35
CA VAL A 459 -35.04 -16.64 -4.55
C VAL A 459 -33.97 -16.06 -5.49
N GLU A 460 -33.50 -14.85 -5.21
CA GLU A 460 -32.43 -14.24 -6.01
C GLU A 460 -31.13 -15.03 -5.84
N PRO A 461 -30.43 -15.39 -6.93
CA PRO A 461 -29.21 -16.19 -6.86
C PRO A 461 -28.04 -15.40 -6.25
N ILE A 462 -28.05 -14.08 -6.38
CA ILE A 462 -27.10 -13.16 -5.77
C ILE A 462 -27.90 -11.94 -5.31
N SER A 463 -27.93 -11.70 -4.00
CA SER A 463 -28.71 -10.61 -3.40
C SER A 463 -27.89 -9.32 -3.19
N TRP A 464 -26.55 -9.43 -3.23
CA TRP A 464 -25.63 -8.30 -3.18
C TRP A 464 -24.40 -8.57 -4.02
N TYR A 465 -23.96 -7.58 -4.78
CA TYR A 465 -22.86 -7.69 -5.73
C TYR A 465 -22.03 -6.41 -5.73
N HIS A 466 -20.72 -6.55 -5.50
CA HIS A 466 -19.78 -5.44 -5.39
C HIS A 466 -18.49 -5.75 -6.19
N PRO A 467 -18.39 -5.27 -7.44
CA PRO A 467 -17.18 -5.39 -8.24
C PRO A 467 -16.24 -4.20 -7.98
N HIS A 468 -14.94 -4.47 -7.91
CA HIS A 468 -13.91 -3.45 -7.81
C HIS A 468 -12.69 -3.81 -8.66
N VAL A 469 -11.95 -2.79 -9.11
CA VAL A 469 -10.73 -2.96 -9.89
C VAL A 469 -9.60 -2.21 -9.23
N PHE A 470 -8.51 -2.92 -8.95
CA PHE A 470 -7.28 -2.34 -8.46
C PHE A 470 -6.19 -2.40 -9.53
N ASN A 471 -5.31 -1.40 -9.56
CA ASN A 471 -3.92 -1.62 -9.93
C ASN A 471 -3.21 -2.05 -8.64
N SER A 472 -3.23 -3.35 -8.35
CA SER A 472 -2.97 -3.86 -7.00
C SER A 472 -1.52 -3.75 -6.58
N TYR A 473 -0.61 -4.21 -7.42
CA TYR A 473 0.83 -4.31 -7.17
C TYR A 473 1.56 -4.41 -8.52
N PRO A 474 2.86 -4.07 -8.58
CA PRO A 474 3.69 -4.33 -9.76
C PRO A 474 3.64 -5.80 -10.18
N ILE A 475 4.01 -6.10 -11.42
CA ILE A 475 4.41 -7.46 -11.79
C ILE A 475 5.87 -7.58 -11.39
N GLU A 476 6.15 -8.38 -10.37
CA GLU A 476 7.46 -8.46 -9.71
C GLU A 476 8.47 -9.30 -10.50
N TYR A 477 8.82 -8.84 -11.72
CA TYR A 477 9.81 -9.51 -12.57
C TYR A 477 11.19 -9.61 -11.90
N PRO A 478 11.98 -10.64 -12.25
CA PRO A 478 13.37 -10.72 -11.83
C PRO A 478 14.16 -9.44 -12.16
N ARG A 479 14.83 -8.88 -11.16
CA ARG A 479 15.59 -7.64 -11.28
C ARG A 479 16.76 -7.55 -10.30
N VAL A 480 17.77 -6.76 -10.70
CA VAL A 480 19.02 -6.57 -9.95
C VAL A 480 19.23 -5.14 -9.44
N THR A 481 18.42 -4.20 -9.91
CA THR A 481 18.38 -2.81 -9.44
C THR A 481 16.97 -2.49 -9.00
N PHE A 482 16.81 -1.55 -8.07
CA PHE A 482 15.53 -1.06 -7.56
C PHE A 482 15.54 0.47 -7.53
N GLN A 483 14.35 1.04 -7.52
CA GLN A 483 14.17 2.48 -7.44
C GLN A 483 14.69 3.02 -6.11
N ASP A 484 15.64 3.96 -6.18
CA ASP A 484 16.13 4.66 -5.01
C ASP A 484 15.10 5.71 -4.54
N PRO A 485 14.98 5.94 -3.22
CA PRO A 485 13.96 6.82 -2.65
C PRO A 485 14.19 8.30 -2.91
N ILE A 486 15.39 8.73 -3.31
CA ILE A 486 15.74 10.14 -3.50
C ILE A 486 15.74 10.46 -5.00
N LEU A 487 14.86 11.36 -5.44
CA LEU A 487 14.80 11.83 -6.83
C LEU A 487 15.65 13.07 -7.06
N ARG A 488 15.78 13.90 -6.02
CA ARG A 488 16.56 15.14 -5.90
C ARG A 488 16.58 15.52 -4.40
N ASP A 489 17.50 16.39 -3.99
CA ASP A 489 17.52 16.97 -2.65
C ASP A 489 16.13 17.50 -2.22
N GLY A 490 15.57 16.93 -1.14
CA GLY A 490 14.24 17.28 -0.64
C GLY A 490 13.06 16.65 -1.41
N LEU A 491 13.29 15.91 -2.50
CA LEU A 491 12.23 15.25 -3.27
C LEU A 491 12.40 13.73 -3.25
N TYR A 492 11.44 13.05 -2.63
CA TYR A 492 11.50 11.61 -2.39
C TYR A 492 10.35 10.85 -3.08
N TYR A 493 10.62 9.62 -3.47
CA TYR A 493 9.64 8.70 -4.04
C TYR A 493 9.58 7.39 -3.24
N LEU A 494 8.39 7.08 -2.73
CA LEU A 494 8.18 5.96 -1.81
C LEU A 494 7.79 4.68 -2.54
N SER A 495 6.90 4.77 -3.53
CA SER A 495 6.31 3.59 -4.20
C SER A 495 7.30 2.76 -5.03
N GLY A 496 8.57 3.17 -5.11
CA GLY A 496 9.64 2.37 -5.70
C GLY A 496 9.86 1.00 -5.00
N ILE A 497 9.60 0.92 -3.70
CA ILE A 497 9.75 -0.32 -2.92
C ILE A 497 8.80 -1.43 -3.36
N GLU A 498 7.69 -1.08 -4.00
CA GLU A 498 6.65 -2.06 -4.38
C GLU A 498 7.15 -3.08 -5.39
N SER A 499 8.20 -2.73 -6.15
CA SER A 499 8.84 -3.66 -7.09
C SER A 499 9.85 -4.62 -6.44
N PHE A 500 10.14 -4.41 -5.16
CA PHE A 500 10.95 -5.30 -4.32
C PHE A 500 10.06 -6.25 -3.53
N ILE A 501 9.08 -5.69 -2.82
CA ILE A 501 8.00 -6.43 -2.13
C ILE A 501 6.80 -5.49 -2.06
N SER A 502 5.63 -5.93 -2.55
CA SER A 502 4.43 -5.10 -2.58
C SER A 502 3.44 -5.48 -1.48
N CYS A 503 3.58 -4.88 -0.31
CA CYS A 503 2.61 -5.04 0.77
C CYS A 503 2.45 -3.76 1.59
N MET A 504 1.47 -3.77 2.49
CA MET A 504 1.24 -2.67 3.42
C MET A 504 2.49 -2.37 4.27
N GLU A 505 3.16 -3.42 4.75
CA GLU A 505 4.30 -3.32 5.65
C GLU A 505 5.51 -2.69 4.97
N THR A 506 5.87 -3.13 3.77
CA THR A 506 7.04 -2.60 3.04
C THR A 506 6.80 -1.17 2.55
N SER A 507 5.56 -0.85 2.16
CA SER A 507 5.16 0.53 1.93
C SER A 507 5.36 1.38 3.18
N ALA A 508 4.93 0.90 4.35
CA ALA A 508 5.11 1.60 5.62
C ALA A 508 6.60 1.71 6.01
N LEU A 509 7.42 0.69 5.75
CA LEU A 509 8.87 0.70 5.97
C LEU A 509 9.54 1.78 5.12
N MET A 510 9.20 1.89 3.84
CA MET A 510 9.77 2.96 3.01
C MET A 510 9.32 4.35 3.48
N GLY A 511 8.09 4.48 3.99
CA GLY A 511 7.64 5.70 4.66
C GLY A 511 8.48 6.05 5.89
N MET A 512 8.74 5.09 6.77
CA MET A 512 9.61 5.24 7.93
C MET A 512 11.07 5.56 7.53
N ASN A 513 11.58 4.92 6.47
CA ASN A 513 12.92 5.15 5.95
C ASN A 513 13.08 6.59 5.45
N ILE A 514 12.18 7.07 4.58
CA ILE A 514 12.19 8.44 4.08
C ILE A 514 12.04 9.43 5.23
N ALA A 515 11.14 9.17 6.18
CA ALA A 515 10.99 10.02 7.37
C ALA A 515 12.29 10.16 8.16
N LYS A 516 13.05 9.07 8.32
CA LYS A 516 14.35 9.13 9.01
C LYS A 516 15.40 9.89 8.20
N LEU A 517 15.47 9.68 6.89
CA LEU A 517 16.36 10.45 6.02
C LEU A 517 16.08 11.96 6.10
N ILE A 518 14.81 12.36 6.08
CA ILE A 518 14.41 13.77 6.20
C ILE A 518 14.83 14.35 7.56
N ALA A 519 14.61 13.62 8.65
CA ALA A 519 15.01 14.06 9.98
C ALA A 519 16.53 14.21 10.09
N ASP A 520 17.29 13.21 9.62
CA ASP A 520 18.76 13.25 9.58
C ASP A 520 19.26 14.47 8.77
N ASP A 521 18.72 14.69 7.56
CA ASP A 521 19.07 15.82 6.70
C ASP A 521 18.80 17.17 7.39
N PHE A 522 17.67 17.29 8.11
CA PHE A 522 17.35 18.50 8.87
C PHE A 522 18.23 18.70 10.11
N SER A 523 18.58 17.62 10.82
CA SER A 523 19.48 17.67 11.97
C SER A 523 20.89 18.08 11.55
N GLU A 524 21.43 17.49 10.48
CA GLU A 524 22.74 17.84 9.93
C GLU A 524 22.79 19.32 9.49
N ALA A 525 21.74 19.81 8.83
CA ALA A 525 21.62 21.21 8.45
C ALA A 525 21.57 22.14 9.68
N LYS A 526 20.84 21.76 10.72
CA LYS A 526 20.76 22.52 11.99
C LYS A 526 22.13 22.60 12.67
N GLU A 527 22.82 21.47 12.82
CA GLU A 527 24.16 21.44 13.42
C GLU A 527 25.17 22.28 12.64
N THR A 528 25.06 22.30 11.31
CA THR A 528 25.93 23.10 10.45
C THR A 528 25.68 24.59 10.65
N LEU A 529 24.42 25.01 10.74
CA LEU A 529 24.06 26.40 11.02
C LEU A 529 24.51 26.83 12.42
N GLU A 530 24.30 26.00 13.45
CA GLU A 530 24.76 26.28 14.81
C GLU A 530 26.29 26.44 14.87
N LYS A 531 27.07 25.64 14.13
CA LYS A 531 28.52 25.79 14.03
C LYS A 531 28.92 27.11 13.36
N ILE A 532 28.26 27.48 12.26
CA ILE A 532 28.53 28.74 11.56
C ILE A 532 28.22 29.95 12.44
N GLU A 533 27.13 29.91 13.21
CA GLU A 533 26.78 30.99 14.16
C GLU A 533 27.81 31.11 15.29
N VAL A 534 28.29 30.00 15.83
CA VAL A 534 29.32 29.99 16.88
C VAL A 534 30.65 30.54 16.35
N ASP A 535 31.08 30.08 15.17
CA ASP A 535 32.35 30.52 14.55
C ASP A 535 32.27 32.00 14.15
N GLY A 536 31.15 32.44 13.57
CA GLY A 536 30.92 33.85 13.23
C GLY A 536 30.87 34.77 14.45
N ALA A 537 30.25 34.32 15.56
CA ALA A 537 30.26 35.06 16.82
C ALA A 537 31.68 35.17 17.41
N GLN A 538 32.50 34.13 17.30
CA GLN A 538 33.91 34.15 17.72
C GLN A 538 34.75 35.09 16.84
N GLU A 539 34.52 35.15 15.53
CA GLU A 539 35.20 36.08 14.63
C GLU A 539 34.84 37.54 14.94
N VAL A 540 33.56 37.84 15.20
CA VAL A 540 33.11 39.19 15.57
C VAL A 540 33.70 39.62 16.92
N LEU A 541 33.72 38.73 17.92
CA LEU A 541 34.37 39.01 19.22
C LEU A 541 35.89 39.22 19.07
N GLY A 542 36.56 38.43 18.23
CA GLY A 542 37.98 38.57 17.94
C GLY A 542 38.35 39.82 17.13
N GLN A 543 37.40 40.39 16.36
CA GLN A 543 37.57 41.69 15.70
C GLN A 543 37.35 42.87 16.65
N ILE A 544 36.36 42.77 17.56
CA ILE A 544 36.12 43.79 18.61
C ILE A 544 37.33 43.91 19.55
N GLU A 545 38.01 42.80 19.89
CA GLU A 545 39.25 42.84 20.68
C GLU A 545 40.44 43.48 19.93
N LYS A 546 40.42 43.51 18.60
CA LYS A 546 41.49 44.13 17.78
C LYS A 546 41.26 45.60 17.48
N GLU A 547 40.03 46.11 17.61
CA GLU A 547 39.68 47.51 17.31
C GLU A 547 39.68 48.44 18.52
N ALA A 548 40.02 47.98 19.74
CA ALA A 548 40.20 48.86 20.89
C ALA A 548 41.56 49.59 20.83
N PRO A 549 41.62 50.93 20.64
CA PRO A 549 42.89 51.64 20.71
C PRO A 549 43.23 51.89 22.19
N VAL A 550 44.41 51.43 22.61
CA VAL A 550 45.03 51.92 23.85
C VAL A 550 45.46 53.36 23.60
N ALA A 551 44.61 54.30 23.99
CA ALA A 551 45.02 55.68 24.25
C ALA A 551 45.29 55.79 25.76
N GLU A 552 46.54 55.57 26.16
CA GLU A 552 47.06 56.11 27.42
C GLU A 552 47.86 57.37 27.11
N GLU A 553 47.34 58.50 27.58
CA GLU A 553 48.12 59.72 27.81
C GLU A 553 49.23 59.42 28.83
N LEU A 554 50.47 59.81 28.50
CA LEU A 554 51.36 60.65 29.33
C LEU A 554 52.60 61.09 28.54
#